data_AF-A0AAD8EPZ2-F1
#
_entry.id   AF-A0AAD8EPZ2-F1
#
_cell.length_a   1.000
_cell.length_b   1.000
_cell.length_c   1.000
_cell.angle_alpha   90.00
_cell.angle_beta   90.00
_cell.angle_gamma   90.00
#
_symmetry.space_group_name_H-M   'P 1'
#
loop_
_entity.id
_entity.type
_entity.pdbx_description
1 polymer ?
#
loop_
_entity_poly.entity_id
_entity_poly.type
_entity_poly.pdbx_seq_one_letter_code
_entity_poly.pdbx_strand_id
1 'polypeptide(L)'
;MNKSENRKRKKMPNMSFKERNILVDLVKEHVDIIESKKTDAVTIQSKNKEWEKIYVRFNSHGLGTVRDVNNLRTTWDNLKKSAERKFNAERKNGAN
;
A
#
# COMPACT_ATOMS: atom_id res chain seq x y z
N MET A 1 -19.31 -9.66 36.97
CA MET A 1 -17.90 -10.10 37.10
C MET A 1 -17.18 -9.80 35.79
N ASN A 2 -16.14 -8.96 35.86
CA ASN A 2 -15.30 -8.47 34.77
C ASN A 2 -14.72 -9.60 33.89
N LYS A 3 -14.60 -9.33 32.59
CA LYS A 3 -13.31 -9.35 31.87
C LYS A 3 -13.48 -8.69 30.50
N SER A 4 -13.22 -7.39 30.46
CA SER A 4 -12.86 -6.66 29.25
C SER A 4 -11.52 -7.21 28.76
N GLU A 5 -11.58 -8.19 27.86
CA GLU A 5 -10.42 -8.74 27.17
C GLU A 5 -9.79 -7.64 26.30
N ASN A 6 -8.83 -6.93 26.90
CA ASN A 6 -7.95 -5.99 26.24
C ASN A 6 -7.10 -6.76 25.21
N ARG A 7 -7.65 -7.03 24.02
CA ARG A 7 -6.90 -7.55 22.88
C ARG A 7 -5.90 -6.46 22.48
N LYS A 8 -4.73 -6.45 23.11
CA LYS A 8 -3.56 -5.71 22.63
C LYS A 8 -3.41 -6.09 21.16
N ARG A 9 -3.83 -5.21 20.23
CA ARG A 9 -3.68 -5.43 18.79
C ARG A 9 -2.19 -5.73 18.58
N LYS A 10 -1.86 -6.97 18.24
CA LYS A 10 -0.50 -7.40 17.91
C LYS A 10 -0.03 -6.40 16.84
N LYS A 11 0.92 -5.52 17.18
CA LYS A 11 1.41 -4.52 16.24
C LYS A 11 1.86 -5.28 15.00
N MET A 12 1.17 -5.08 13.88
CA MET A 12 1.57 -5.72 12.64
C MET A 12 3.01 -5.29 12.34
N PRO A 13 3.91 -6.22 12.00
CA PRO A 13 5.28 -5.87 11.65
C PRO A 13 5.26 -4.82 10.55
N ASN A 14 6.21 -3.89 10.57
CA ASN A 14 6.34 -2.93 9.48
C ASN A 14 6.56 -3.70 8.16
N MET A 15 6.00 -3.21 7.06
CA MET A 15 6.23 -3.86 5.76
C MET A 15 7.72 -3.77 5.41
N SER A 16 8.35 -4.92 5.19
CA SER A 16 9.77 -5.06 4.84
C SER A 16 10.07 -4.46 3.46
N PHE A 17 11.35 -4.26 3.16
CA PHE A 17 11.77 -3.77 1.85
C PHE A 17 11.34 -4.70 0.71
N LYS A 18 11.46 -6.03 0.90
CA LYS A 18 11.03 -7.02 -0.09
C LYS A 18 9.52 -6.95 -0.35
N GLU A 19 8.72 -6.89 0.71
CA GLU A 19 7.26 -6.71 0.60
C GLU A 19 6.93 -5.41 -0.16
N ARG A 20 7.59 -4.29 0.16
CA ARG A 20 7.35 -3.01 -0.53
C ARG A 20 7.69 -3.09 -2.02
N ASN A 21 8.79 -3.73 -2.39
CA ASN A 21 9.17 -3.87 -3.80
C ASN A 21 8.15 -4.70 -4.59
N ILE A 22 7.70 -5.82 -4.02
CA ILE A 22 6.64 -6.64 -4.63
C ILE A 22 5.36 -5.81 -4.78
N LEU A 23 4.96 -5.07 -3.73
CA LEU A 23 3.79 -4.19 -3.81
C LEU A 23 3.93 -3.14 -4.94
N VAL A 24 5.10 -2.51 -5.08
CA VAL A 24 5.36 -1.53 -6.13
C VAL A 24 5.25 -2.17 -7.52
N ASP A 25 5.82 -3.36 -7.71
CA ASP A 25 5.78 -4.08 -8.97
C ASP A 25 4.35 -4.42 -9.38
N LEU A 26 3.57 -4.99 -8.44
CA LEU A 26 2.17 -5.30 -8.65
C LEU A 26 1.31 -4.06 -8.94
N VAL A 27 1.52 -2.97 -8.20
CA VAL A 27 0.76 -1.72 -8.43
C VAL A 27 1.11 -1.11 -9.78
N LYS A 28 2.38 -1.19 -10.23
CA LYS A 28 2.80 -0.68 -11.54
C LYS A 28 2.07 -1.36 -12.69
N GLU A 29 1.80 -2.66 -12.61
CA GLU A 29 1.02 -3.40 -13.61
C GLU A 29 -0.43 -2.91 -13.72
N HIS A 30 -0.96 -2.29 -12.67
CA HIS A 30 -2.35 -1.81 -12.58
C HIS A 30 -2.45 -0.28 -12.42
N VAL A 31 -1.35 0.46 -12.63
CA VAL A 31 -1.21 1.87 -12.23
C VAL A 31 -2.24 2.77 -12.91
N ASP A 32 -2.58 2.48 -14.16
CA ASP A 32 -3.51 3.27 -14.97
C ASP A 32 -4.91 3.34 -14.33
N ILE A 33 -5.33 2.26 -13.66
CA ILE A 33 -6.63 2.18 -12.98
C ILE A 33 -6.49 2.72 -11.55
N ILE A 34 -5.43 2.31 -10.83
CA ILE A 34 -5.21 2.65 -9.43
C ILE A 34 -4.99 4.15 -9.24
N GLU A 35 -4.19 4.78 -10.08
CA GLU A 35 -3.88 6.23 -10.04
C GLU A 35 -4.79 7.06 -10.94
N SER A 36 -5.83 6.46 -11.53
CA SER A 36 -6.83 7.20 -12.29
C SER A 36 -7.43 8.33 -11.45
N LYS A 37 -7.51 9.54 -12.00
CA LYS A 37 -8.12 10.71 -11.31
C LYS A 37 -9.65 10.62 -11.26
N LYS A 38 -10.25 9.64 -11.94
CA LYS A 38 -11.70 9.44 -11.99
C LYS A 38 -12.26 9.00 -10.64
N THR A 39 -13.43 9.53 -10.32
CA THR A 39 -14.14 9.35 -9.04
C THR A 39 -15.56 8.83 -9.24
N ASP A 40 -15.97 8.48 -10.45
CA ASP A 40 -17.25 7.83 -10.69
C ASP A 40 -17.34 6.45 -10.03
N ALA A 41 -18.56 6.03 -9.70
CA ALA A 41 -18.83 4.78 -8.97
C ALA A 41 -18.28 3.54 -9.69
N VAL A 42 -18.22 3.57 -11.02
CA VAL A 42 -17.68 2.47 -11.84
C VAL A 42 -16.16 2.40 -11.68
N THR A 43 -15.46 3.54 -11.74
CA THR A 43 -14.01 3.62 -11.52
C THR A 43 -13.65 3.24 -10.08
N ILE A 44 -14.41 3.66 -9.07
CA ILE A 44 -14.17 3.26 -7.68
C ILE A 44 -14.27 1.73 -7.52
N GLN A 45 -15.30 1.12 -8.09
CA GLN A 45 -15.44 -0.34 -8.09
C GLN A 45 -14.30 -1.03 -8.83
N SER A 46 -13.85 -0.45 -9.95
CA SER A 46 -12.74 -0.99 -10.74
C SER A 46 -11.43 -0.93 -9.95
N LYS A 47 -11.13 0.20 -9.31
CA LYS A 47 -9.99 0.33 -8.38
C LYS A 47 -10.07 -0.70 -7.25
N ASN A 48 -11.25 -0.91 -6.67
CA ASN A 48 -11.42 -1.92 -5.63
C ASN A 48 -11.09 -3.33 -6.15
N LYS A 49 -11.56 -3.69 -7.34
CA LYS A 49 -11.24 -4.97 -7.99
C LYS A 49 -9.74 -5.13 -8.27
N GLU A 50 -9.07 -4.09 -8.77
CA GLU A 50 -7.62 -4.15 -9.00
C GLU A 50 -6.84 -4.30 -7.68
N TRP A 51 -7.27 -3.61 -6.62
CA TRP A 51 -6.68 -3.79 -5.29
C TRP A 51 -6.88 -5.20 -4.72
N GLU A 52 -8.03 -5.83 -4.95
CA GLU A 52 -8.27 -7.23 -4.59
C GLU A 52 -7.32 -8.17 -5.36
N LYS A 53 -7.13 -7.96 -6.66
CA LYS A 53 -6.16 -8.74 -7.46
C LYS A 53 -4.74 -8.60 -6.92
N ILE A 54 -4.33 -7.37 -6.62
CA ILE A 54 -3.02 -7.09 -6.00
C ILE A 54 -2.91 -7.81 -4.66
N TYR A 55 -3.95 -7.79 -3.82
CA TYR A 55 -3.97 -8.49 -2.54
C TYR A 55 -3.80 -10.01 -2.69
N VAL A 56 -4.54 -10.63 -3.60
CA VAL A 56 -4.45 -12.08 -3.86
C VAL A 56 -3.03 -12.43 -4.32
N ARG A 57 -2.49 -11.69 -5.28
CA ARG A 57 -1.16 -11.93 -5.82
C ARG A 57 -0.06 -11.63 -4.79
N PHE A 58 -0.20 -10.57 -4.02
CA PHE A 58 0.72 -10.22 -2.95
C PHE A 58 0.80 -11.33 -1.89
N ASN A 59 -0.35 -11.84 -1.44
CA ASN A 59 -0.38 -12.90 -0.43
C ASN A 59 0.03 -14.27 -0.99
N SER A 60 -0.13 -14.52 -2.30
CA SER A 60 0.35 -15.75 -2.92
C SER A 60 1.89 -15.85 -3.00
N HIS A 61 2.60 -14.73 -2.87
CA HIS A 61 4.07 -14.73 -2.75
C HIS A 61 4.60 -15.36 -1.45
N GLY A 62 3.73 -15.76 -0.50
CA GLY A 62 4.13 -16.54 0.66
C GLY A 62 5.07 -15.79 1.62
N LEU A 63 4.85 -14.48 1.82
CA LEU A 63 5.74 -13.60 2.59
C LEU A 63 5.63 -13.78 4.12
N GLY A 64 5.01 -14.87 4.58
CA GLY A 64 4.87 -15.23 6.00
C GLY A 64 3.88 -14.37 6.81
N THR A 65 3.41 -13.24 6.26
CA THR A 65 2.39 -12.38 6.87
C THR A 65 1.31 -12.05 5.85
N VAL A 66 0.06 -12.36 6.16
CA VAL A 66 -1.08 -11.93 5.36
C VAL A 66 -1.33 -10.45 5.62
N ARG A 67 -1.32 -9.64 4.56
CA ARG A 67 -1.61 -8.21 4.62
C ARG A 67 -3.00 -7.96 4.07
N ASP A 68 -3.80 -7.18 4.78
CA ASP A 68 -5.10 -6.73 4.30
C ASP A 68 -4.96 -5.74 3.13
N VAL A 69 -5.96 -5.68 2.26
CA VAL A 69 -6.02 -4.72 1.14
C VAL A 69 -5.80 -3.28 1.62
N ASN A 70 -6.38 -2.91 2.77
CA ASN A 70 -6.23 -1.56 3.32
C ASN A 70 -4.78 -1.28 3.73
N ASN A 71 -4.07 -2.27 4.29
CA ASN A 71 -2.65 -2.14 4.61
C ASN A 71 -1.80 -1.93 3.35
N LEU A 72 -2.12 -2.62 2.25
CA LEU A 72 -1.43 -2.42 0.97
C LEU A 72 -1.66 -1.00 0.44
N ARG A 73 -2.91 -0.52 0.47
CA ARG A 73 -3.29 0.85 0.07
C ARG A 73 -2.55 1.91 0.87
N THR A 74 -2.57 1.81 2.19
CA THR A 74 -1.88 2.76 3.08
C THR A 74 -0.37 2.71 2.85
N THR A 75 0.20 1.53 2.62
CA THR A 75 1.65 1.41 2.35
C THR A 75 2.00 2.05 1.01
N TRP A 76 1.22 1.84 -0.03
CA TRP A 76 1.39 2.49 -1.33
C TRP A 76 1.33 4.02 -1.22
N ASP A 77 0.32 4.57 -0.56
CA ASP A 77 0.19 6.02 -0.34
C ASP A 77 1.42 6.59 0.40
N ASN A 78 1.88 5.90 1.44
CA ASN A 78 3.09 6.28 2.17
C ASN A 78 4.36 6.20 1.31
N LEU A 79 4.46 5.22 0.42
CA LEU A 79 5.58 5.09 -0.53
C LEU A 79 5.60 6.27 -1.50
N LYS A 80 4.45 6.65 -2.06
CA LYS A 80 4.35 7.83 -2.94
C LYS A 80 4.77 9.12 -2.22
N LYS A 81 4.20 9.38 -1.05
CA LYS A 81 4.56 10.55 -0.23
C LYS A 81 6.05 10.55 0.12
N SER A 82 6.62 9.38 0.39
CA SER A 82 8.05 9.27 0.65
C SER A 82 8.90 9.55 -0.59
N ALA A 83 8.46 9.14 -1.78
CA ALA A 83 9.14 9.43 -3.04
C ALA A 83 9.07 10.93 -3.37
N GLU A 84 7.90 11.55 -3.22
CA GLU A 84 7.71 13.01 -3.40
C GLU A 84 8.62 13.82 -2.46
N ARG A 85 8.71 13.43 -1.18
CA ARG A 85 9.61 14.08 -0.21
C ARG A 85 11.08 13.98 -0.61
N LYS A 86 11.52 12.82 -1.11
CA LYS A 86 12.91 12.63 -1.58
C LYS A 86 13.21 13.54 -2.76
N PHE A 87 12.36 13.53 -3.78
CA PHE A 87 12.50 14.40 -4.96
C PHE A 87 12.54 15.89 -4.59
N ASN A 88 11.68 16.32 -3.67
CA ASN A 88 11.66 17.72 -3.22
C ASN A 88 12.88 18.09 -2.36
N ALA A 89 13.41 17.15 -1.55
CA ALA A 89 14.63 17.37 -0.77
C ALA A 89 15.87 17.49 -1.68
N GLU A 90 15.96 16.65 -2.70
CA GLU A 90 17.05 16.69 -3.69
C GLU A 90 17.06 18.03 -4.46
N ARG A 91 15.89 18.58 -4.80
CA ARG A 91 15.78 19.91 -5.42
C ARG A 91 16.27 21.05 -4.52
N LYS A 92 16.12 20.94 -3.21
CA LYS A 92 16.54 22.00 -2.27
C LYS A 92 18.04 21.94 -1.95
N ASN A 93 18.64 20.75 -1.98
CA ASN A 93 20.06 20.57 -1.70
C ASN A 93 20.98 20.85 -2.90
N GLY A 94 20.45 20.90 -4.13
CA GLY A 94 21.22 21.28 -5.33
C GLY A 94 21.27 22.80 -5.61
N ALA A 95 20.81 23.63 -4.68
CA ALA A 95 20.68 25.08 -4.84
C ALA A 95 21.55 25.89 -3.85
N ASN A 96 22.63 25.31 -3.33
CA ASN A 96 23.59 25.99 -2.45
C ASN A 96 25.03 25.79 -2.93
#